data_AF-A0A1C3NLI1-F1
#
_entry.id   AF-A0A1C3NLI1-F1
#
_cell.length_a   1.000
_cell.length_b   1.000
_cell.length_c   1.000
_cell.angle_alpha   90.00
_cell.angle_beta   90.00
_cell.angle_gamma   90.00
#
_symmetry.space_group_name_H-M   'P 1'
#
loop_
_entity.id
_entity.type
_entity.pdbx_description
1 polymer ?
#
loop_
_entity_poly.entity_id
_entity_poly.type
_entity_poly.pdbx_seq_one_letter_code
_entity_poly.pdbx_strand_id
1 'polypeptide(L)'
;MTAAVDAHYGVALTWDYYRTTHARSGIANDGAGARSRVHYGSRYNNAFWQDSCFCMTFGDGDGSAFTPLVSVDVAGHEMTHGVTSRTARLAYSGESGGLNEATSDIMGTMVEYSAANSAEPGNYLIGEKIIPNNSTGTLALRYMFKPSLDGDSPDCYSSNLGSLNVHDSSGVANHFYYLLAEGAVVPSGFGTGTSYNLTPAGLVCSGSTALTAIGRAAASRIWYRALTVYMTSSTNYAAARRATLSAATDLYGSTSTQYRAVAAAWSAVSVN
;
A
#
# COMPACT_ATOMS: atom_id res chain seq x y z
N MET A 1 18.17 -9.29 14.90
CA MET A 1 18.38 -7.84 14.66
C MET A 1 17.66 -7.08 15.77
N THR A 2 17.98 -5.81 16.03
CA THR A 2 17.30 -5.01 17.09
C THR A 2 16.37 -4.00 16.45
N ALA A 3 15.30 -3.61 17.16
CA ALA A 3 14.26 -2.73 16.64
C ALA A 3 14.80 -1.41 16.03
N ALA A 4 15.82 -0.81 16.66
CA ALA A 4 16.46 0.40 16.15
C ALA A 4 17.17 0.20 14.80
N VAL A 5 17.83 -0.94 14.60
CA VAL A 5 18.55 -1.26 13.35
C VAL A 5 17.54 -1.52 12.23
N ASP A 6 16.50 -2.31 12.51
CA ASP A 6 15.43 -2.61 11.54
C ASP A 6 14.69 -1.33 11.11
N ALA A 7 14.31 -0.48 12.07
CA ALA A 7 13.66 0.80 11.78
C ALA A 7 14.55 1.73 10.94
N HIS A 8 15.84 1.83 11.27
CA HIS A 8 16.76 2.66 10.49
C HIS A 8 16.97 2.12 9.07
N TYR A 9 17.08 0.79 8.93
CA TYR A 9 17.23 0.12 7.65
C TYR A 9 16.00 0.30 6.75
N GLY A 10 14.79 0.04 7.26
CA GLY A 10 13.54 0.23 6.50
C GLY A 10 13.31 1.67 6.06
N VAL A 11 13.61 2.64 6.92
CA VAL A 11 13.51 4.07 6.58
C VAL A 11 14.55 4.48 5.52
N ALA A 12 15.78 3.95 5.59
CA ALA A 12 16.81 4.19 4.58
C ALA A 12 16.42 3.60 3.22
N LEU A 13 15.90 2.37 3.19
CA LEU A 13 15.36 1.76 1.96
C LEU A 13 14.23 2.60 1.37
N THR A 14 13.33 3.09 2.21
CA THR A 14 12.22 3.93 1.77
C THR A 14 12.70 5.23 1.15
N TRP A 15 13.67 5.89 1.80
CA TRP A 15 14.32 7.08 1.25
C TRP A 15 14.89 6.80 -0.15
N ASP A 16 15.65 5.73 -0.28
CA ASP A 16 16.30 5.37 -1.54
C ASP A 16 15.28 5.01 -2.63
N TYR A 17 14.20 4.31 -2.30
CA TYR A 17 13.10 4.02 -3.22
C TYR A 17 12.48 5.31 -3.79
N TYR A 18 12.10 6.26 -2.93
CA TYR A 18 11.52 7.53 -3.35
C TYR A 18 12.50 8.37 -4.18
N ARG A 19 13.78 8.38 -3.79
CA ARG A 19 14.82 9.12 -4.52
C ARG A 19 15.08 8.53 -5.90
N THR A 20 15.22 7.21 -6.00
CA THR A 20 15.63 6.53 -7.24
C THR A 20 14.47 6.33 -8.20
N THR A 21 13.29 5.97 -7.70
CA THR A 21 12.13 5.62 -8.53
C THR A 21 11.32 6.86 -8.91
N HIS A 22 11.20 7.82 -7.99
CA HIS A 22 10.27 8.95 -8.09
C HIS A 22 10.97 10.32 -8.09
N ALA A 23 12.30 10.35 -8.06
CA ALA A 23 13.11 11.57 -7.99
C ALA A 23 12.71 12.50 -6.81
N ARG A 24 12.21 11.93 -5.71
CA ARG A 24 11.79 12.67 -4.52
C ARG A 24 12.90 12.67 -3.47
N SER A 25 13.35 13.85 -3.06
CA SER A 25 14.39 14.03 -2.05
C SER A 25 13.79 14.13 -0.64
N GLY A 26 13.40 12.99 -0.06
CA GLY A 26 12.82 12.92 1.28
C GLY A 26 11.34 13.26 1.36
N ILE A 27 10.80 13.25 2.58
CA ILE A 27 9.35 13.41 2.81
C ILE A 27 8.85 14.77 2.32
N ALA A 28 9.56 15.86 2.59
CA ALA A 28 9.16 17.21 2.15
C ALA A 28 9.75 17.61 0.78
N ASN A 29 10.47 16.70 0.12
CA ASN A 29 11.21 16.96 -1.13
C ASN A 29 12.27 18.06 -1.02
N ASP A 30 12.89 18.21 0.15
CA ASP A 30 13.87 19.25 0.49
C ASP A 30 15.25 18.67 0.83
N GLY A 31 15.43 17.35 0.75
CA GLY A 31 16.67 16.66 1.14
C GLY A 31 16.84 16.47 2.66
N ALA A 32 15.83 16.77 3.48
CA ALA A 32 15.85 16.48 4.90
C ALA A 32 15.17 15.15 5.25
N GLY A 33 15.83 14.37 6.11
CA GLY A 33 15.27 13.15 6.70
C GLY A 33 14.24 13.42 7.80
N ALA A 34 13.47 12.39 8.15
CA ALA A 34 12.59 12.40 9.31
C ALA A 34 13.21 11.63 10.48
N ARG A 35 12.71 11.89 11.70
CA ARG A 35 13.16 11.16 12.90
C ARG A 35 12.42 9.83 13.02
N SER A 36 13.09 8.81 13.54
CA SER A 36 12.47 7.52 13.88
C SER A 36 12.61 7.27 15.37
N ARG A 37 11.54 6.80 16.01
CA ARG A 37 11.52 6.41 17.43
C ARG A 37 11.10 4.95 17.53
N VAL A 38 11.85 4.17 18.30
CA VAL A 38 11.52 2.77 18.62
C VAL A 38 11.35 2.63 20.13
N HIS A 39 10.90 1.47 20.60
CA HIS A 39 10.59 1.23 22.02
C HIS A 39 9.56 2.22 22.56
N TYR A 40 8.59 2.61 21.71
CA TYR A 40 7.56 3.56 22.10
C TYR A 40 6.49 2.89 22.96
N GLY A 41 6.23 3.50 24.12
CA GLY A 41 5.27 2.98 25.08
C GLY A 41 5.76 1.68 25.73
N SER A 42 4.81 0.83 26.13
CA SER A 42 5.07 -0.49 26.70
C SER A 42 4.08 -1.47 26.09
N ARG A 43 4.58 -2.54 25.46
CA ARG A 43 3.75 -3.53 24.75
C ARG A 43 2.79 -2.88 23.73
N TYR A 44 3.28 -1.85 23.03
CA TYR A 44 2.46 -1.02 22.16
C TYR A 44 2.30 -1.65 20.77
N ASN A 45 1.07 -2.04 20.44
CA ASN A 45 0.71 -2.69 19.18
C ASN A 45 0.38 -1.68 18.08
N ASN A 46 1.27 -0.72 17.81
CA ASN A 46 1.09 0.18 16.68
C ASN A 46 2.40 0.84 16.23
N ALA A 47 2.41 1.29 14.98
CA ALA A 47 3.37 2.23 14.42
C ALA A 47 2.58 3.42 13.85
N PHE A 48 3.21 4.60 13.76
CA PHE A 48 2.56 5.77 13.17
C PHE A 48 3.54 6.84 12.72
N TRP A 49 3.16 7.56 11.67
CA TRP A 49 3.66 8.89 11.32
C TRP A 49 2.97 10.00 12.11
N GLN A 50 3.72 11.03 12.51
CA GLN A 50 3.16 12.23 13.09
C GLN A 50 3.79 13.51 12.53
N ASP A 51 2.97 14.35 11.89
CA ASP A 51 3.42 15.60 11.26
C ASP A 51 4.02 16.61 12.25
N SER A 52 3.49 16.69 13.48
CA SER A 52 3.91 17.70 14.46
C SER A 52 5.35 17.51 14.97
N CYS A 53 5.84 16.27 15.00
CA CYS A 53 7.22 15.95 15.33
C CYS A 53 8.09 15.66 14.10
N PHE A 54 7.47 15.56 12.91
CA PHE A 54 8.08 15.07 11.68
C PHE A 54 8.80 13.72 11.90
N CYS A 55 8.07 12.77 12.48
CA CYS A 55 8.67 11.53 12.96
C CYS A 55 7.78 10.30 12.75
N MET A 56 8.43 9.17 12.49
CA MET A 56 7.84 7.83 12.57
C MET A 56 8.10 7.27 13.96
N THR A 57 7.11 6.57 14.51
CA THR A 57 7.17 5.98 15.84
C THR A 57 6.74 4.53 15.78
N PHE A 58 7.52 3.63 16.36
CA PHE A 58 7.32 2.19 16.30
C PHE A 58 7.23 1.61 17.72
N GLY A 59 6.14 0.90 17.99
CA GLY A 59 5.99 0.09 19.20
C GLY A 59 6.74 -1.24 19.11
N ASP A 60 6.98 -1.84 20.27
CA ASP A 60 7.63 -3.16 20.37
C ASP A 60 6.67 -4.34 20.16
N GLY A 61 5.37 -4.06 20.02
CA GLY A 61 4.34 -5.08 20.08
C GLY A 61 4.25 -5.71 21.47
N ASP A 62 3.22 -6.54 21.68
CA ASP A 62 2.98 -7.24 22.94
C ASP A 62 3.61 -8.65 22.98
N GLY A 63 4.24 -9.07 21.89
CA GLY A 63 4.85 -10.39 21.70
C GLY A 63 3.85 -11.52 21.43
N SER A 64 2.54 -11.21 21.37
CA SER A 64 1.46 -12.17 21.10
C SER A 64 0.70 -11.86 19.81
N ALA A 65 0.22 -10.63 19.66
CA ALA A 65 -0.41 -10.14 18.44
C ALA A 65 0.66 -9.60 17.48
N PHE A 66 1.64 -8.87 18.00
CA PHE A 66 2.72 -8.29 17.21
C PHE A 66 4.08 -8.46 17.85
N THR A 67 5.10 -8.63 17.02
CA THR A 67 6.51 -8.37 17.34
C THR A 67 6.81 -6.87 17.10
N PRO A 68 8.05 -6.37 17.32
CA PRO A 68 8.38 -4.98 17.05
C PRO A 68 7.98 -4.56 15.62
N LEU A 69 7.24 -3.46 15.51
CA LEU A 69 6.57 -3.05 14.27
C LEU A 69 7.53 -2.31 13.32
N VAL A 70 8.63 -2.95 12.94
CA VAL A 70 9.76 -2.32 12.24
C VAL A 70 10.12 -3.04 10.93
N SER A 71 9.18 -3.81 10.37
CA SER A 71 9.35 -4.41 9.04
C SER A 71 9.48 -3.34 7.95
N VAL A 72 10.06 -3.74 6.81
CA VAL A 72 10.39 -2.81 5.71
C VAL A 72 9.13 -2.14 5.15
N ASP A 73 8.08 -2.92 4.92
CA ASP A 73 6.79 -2.43 4.46
C ASP A 73 6.13 -1.49 5.47
N VAL A 74 6.18 -1.77 6.78
CA VAL A 74 5.67 -0.89 7.85
C VAL A 74 6.47 0.41 7.89
N ALA A 75 7.80 0.36 7.85
CA ALA A 75 8.61 1.57 7.78
C ALA A 75 8.31 2.40 6.51
N GLY A 76 8.12 1.72 5.37
CA GLY A 76 7.72 2.34 4.11
C GLY A 76 6.32 2.95 4.15
N HIS A 77 5.38 2.29 4.81
CA HIS A 77 4.02 2.74 5.06
C HIS A 77 4.04 4.02 5.90
N GLU A 78 4.73 4.03 7.04
CA GLU A 78 4.78 5.21 7.91
C GLU A 78 5.46 6.41 7.24
N MET A 79 6.58 6.21 6.55
CA MET A 79 7.23 7.29 5.83
C MET A 79 6.35 7.82 4.68
N THR A 80 5.53 6.96 4.08
CA THR A 80 4.60 7.35 3.01
C THR A 80 3.43 8.20 3.52
N HIS A 81 2.93 8.01 4.75
CA HIS A 81 1.99 8.97 5.33
C HIS A 81 2.55 10.39 5.35
N GLY A 82 3.84 10.56 5.65
CA GLY A 82 4.53 11.84 5.54
C GLY A 82 4.57 12.37 4.11
N VAL A 83 4.81 11.51 3.11
CA VAL A 83 4.78 11.91 1.70
C VAL A 83 3.37 12.38 1.31
N THR A 84 2.33 11.66 1.72
CA THR A 84 0.93 12.05 1.52
C THR A 84 0.63 13.39 2.18
N SER A 85 1.10 13.64 3.40
CA SER A 85 0.90 14.92 4.10
C SER A 85 1.62 16.11 3.47
N ARG A 86 2.65 15.86 2.66
CA ARG A 86 3.39 16.88 1.88
C ARG A 86 2.99 16.97 0.41
N THR A 87 1.96 16.25 0.00
CA THR A 87 1.48 16.20 -1.39
C THR A 87 -0.04 16.38 -1.45
N ALA A 88 -0.81 15.30 -1.65
CA ALA A 88 -2.27 15.35 -1.76
C ALA A 88 -2.96 15.83 -0.48
N ARG A 89 -2.35 15.62 0.68
CA ARG A 89 -2.92 15.91 2.00
C ARG A 89 -4.27 15.21 2.23
N LEU A 90 -4.40 13.99 1.73
CA LEU A 90 -5.60 13.16 1.88
C LEU A 90 -6.08 13.19 3.33
N ALA A 91 -7.29 13.70 3.55
CA ALA A 91 -7.86 13.78 4.88
C ALA A 91 -8.02 12.37 5.46
N TYR A 92 -7.62 12.18 6.72
CA TYR A 92 -7.60 10.87 7.38
C TYR A 92 -8.99 10.48 7.91
N SER A 93 -9.99 10.54 7.03
CA SER A 93 -11.38 10.20 7.30
C SER A 93 -12.11 9.91 5.99
N GLY A 94 -13.19 9.15 6.07
CA GLY A 94 -13.97 8.77 4.89
C GLY A 94 -13.14 8.07 3.81
N GLU A 95 -13.56 8.22 2.56
CA GLU A 95 -12.86 7.63 1.42
C GLU A 95 -11.45 8.20 1.22
N SER A 96 -11.22 9.49 1.54
CA SER A 96 -9.87 10.07 1.50
C SER A 96 -8.94 9.39 2.51
N GLY A 97 -9.46 8.97 3.66
CA GLY A 97 -8.70 8.26 4.67
C GLY A 97 -8.32 6.86 4.19
N GLY A 98 -9.28 6.14 3.58
CA GLY A 98 -8.98 4.86 2.92
C GLY A 98 -7.93 4.96 1.83
N LEU A 99 -7.95 6.03 1.03
CA LEU A 99 -6.92 6.30 0.03
C LEU A 99 -5.57 6.69 0.66
N ASN A 100 -5.57 7.33 1.84
CA ASN A 100 -4.36 7.65 2.57
C ASN A 100 -3.66 6.37 3.05
N GLU A 101 -4.40 5.47 3.70
CA GLU A 101 -3.94 4.14 4.11
C GLU A 101 -3.47 3.30 2.91
N ALA A 102 -4.28 3.21 1.85
CA ALA A 102 -3.91 2.43 0.67
C ALA A 102 -2.66 2.99 -0.01
N THR A 103 -2.46 4.31 -0.01
CA THR A 103 -1.23 4.91 -0.54
C THR A 103 -0.02 4.45 0.25
N SER A 104 -0.12 4.39 1.57
CA SER A 104 0.96 3.92 2.43
C SER A 104 1.25 2.43 2.24
N ASP A 105 0.22 1.58 2.12
CA ASP A 105 0.37 0.16 1.78
C ASP A 105 1.04 -0.04 0.41
N ILE A 106 0.50 0.60 -0.63
CA ILE A 106 1.02 0.50 -1.99
C ILE A 106 2.51 0.85 -2.04
N MET A 107 2.90 1.96 -1.45
CA MET A 107 4.28 2.42 -1.53
C MET A 107 5.19 1.62 -0.59
N GLY A 108 4.72 1.20 0.59
CA GLY A 108 5.43 0.30 1.50
C GLY A 108 5.75 -1.03 0.82
N THR A 109 4.79 -1.65 0.16
CA THR A 109 4.99 -2.86 -0.66
C THR A 109 6.00 -2.62 -1.79
N MET A 110 5.95 -1.46 -2.46
CA MET A 110 6.95 -1.15 -3.50
C MET A 110 8.36 -0.93 -2.94
N VAL A 111 8.49 -0.41 -1.72
CA VAL A 111 9.78 -0.33 -1.03
C VAL A 111 10.33 -1.73 -0.80
N GLU A 112 9.52 -2.66 -0.29
CA GLU A 112 9.93 -4.04 -0.05
C GLU A 112 10.38 -4.73 -1.35
N TYR A 113 9.63 -4.57 -2.44
CA TYR A 113 10.06 -5.06 -3.75
C TYR A 113 11.36 -4.40 -4.25
N SER A 114 11.57 -3.11 -3.97
CA SER A 114 12.77 -2.38 -4.39
C SER A 114 14.02 -2.78 -3.60
N ALA A 115 13.85 -3.25 -2.35
CA ALA A 115 14.95 -3.70 -1.51
C ALA A 115 15.66 -4.93 -2.09
N ALA A 116 14.99 -5.69 -2.95
CA ALA A 116 15.51 -6.89 -3.61
C ALA A 116 16.18 -7.87 -2.63
N ASN A 117 15.66 -7.93 -1.39
CA ASN A 117 16.18 -8.78 -0.34
C ASN A 117 15.75 -10.23 -0.61
N SER A 118 16.70 -11.12 -0.90
CA SER A 118 16.38 -12.53 -1.16
C SER A 118 15.92 -13.29 0.08
N ALA A 119 16.28 -12.83 1.28
CA ALA A 119 15.81 -13.41 2.54
C ALA A 119 14.37 -13.00 2.87
N GLU A 120 13.93 -11.84 2.38
CA GLU A 120 12.57 -11.32 2.53
C GLU A 120 12.10 -10.73 1.20
N PRO A 121 11.70 -11.60 0.25
CA PRO A 121 11.26 -11.15 -1.06
C PRO A 121 9.99 -10.31 -0.94
N GLY A 122 9.94 -9.23 -1.71
CA GLY A 122 8.76 -8.39 -1.85
C GLY A 122 7.48 -9.20 -2.10
N ASN A 123 6.43 -8.88 -1.36
CA ASN A 123 5.12 -9.49 -1.49
C ASN A 123 3.98 -8.46 -1.34
N TYR A 124 2.73 -8.90 -1.49
CA TYR A 124 1.52 -8.05 -1.42
C TYR A 124 0.73 -8.27 -0.11
N LEU A 125 1.40 -8.77 0.92
CA LEU A 125 0.93 -8.81 2.28
C LEU A 125 1.45 -7.57 2.99
N ILE A 126 0.69 -7.07 3.96
CA ILE A 126 1.10 -5.95 4.81
C ILE A 126 1.31 -6.49 6.22
N GLY A 127 2.48 -6.22 6.80
CA GLY A 127 2.85 -6.54 8.16
C GLY A 127 3.03 -8.04 8.43
N GLU A 128 3.23 -8.89 7.42
CA GLU A 128 3.41 -10.33 7.60
C GLU A 128 4.64 -10.68 8.46
N LYS A 129 5.66 -9.82 8.46
CA LYS A 129 6.87 -9.95 9.28
C LYS A 129 6.70 -9.58 10.75
N ILE A 130 5.65 -8.85 11.07
CA ILE A 130 5.36 -8.43 12.45
C ILE A 130 4.34 -9.34 13.13
N ILE A 131 3.81 -10.35 12.41
CA ILE A 131 2.93 -11.38 12.97
C ILE A 131 3.76 -12.51 13.61
N PRO A 132 3.64 -12.75 14.92
CA PRO A 132 4.27 -13.89 15.59
C PRO A 132 3.78 -15.23 15.01
N ASN A 133 4.65 -16.25 14.99
CA ASN A 133 4.32 -17.61 14.57
C ASN A 133 3.82 -17.75 13.11
N ASN A 134 4.18 -16.82 12.23
CA ASN A 134 3.82 -16.84 10.80
C ASN A 134 4.79 -17.68 9.94
N SER A 135 4.98 -18.96 10.29
CA SER A 135 5.98 -19.81 9.62
C SER A 135 5.68 -20.11 8.16
N THR A 136 4.40 -20.07 7.76
CA THR A 136 3.97 -20.22 6.36
C THR A 136 4.18 -18.95 5.54
N GLY A 137 4.38 -17.80 6.19
CA GLY A 137 4.49 -16.49 5.54
C GLY A 137 3.20 -16.05 4.83
N THR A 138 2.05 -16.59 5.25
CA THR A 138 0.75 -16.31 4.62
C THR A 138 -0.20 -15.54 5.52
N LEU A 139 0.12 -15.31 6.80
CA LEU A 139 -0.65 -14.45 7.68
C LEU A 139 -0.16 -13.01 7.56
N ALA A 140 -1.08 -12.04 7.58
CA ALA A 140 -0.79 -10.63 7.42
C ALA A 140 -1.84 -9.76 8.12
N LEU A 141 -1.53 -8.48 8.32
CA LEU A 141 -2.51 -7.48 8.73
C LEU A 141 -3.54 -7.22 7.62
N ARG A 142 -3.06 -7.08 6.38
CA ARG A 142 -3.88 -6.82 5.19
C ARG A 142 -3.33 -7.56 3.98
N TYR A 143 -4.20 -7.82 3.02
CA TYR A 143 -3.89 -8.58 1.80
C TYR A 143 -4.26 -7.75 0.58
N MET A 144 -3.30 -7.21 -0.15
CA MET A 144 -3.64 -6.30 -1.25
C MET A 144 -4.36 -7.02 -2.40
N PHE A 145 -4.10 -8.30 -2.64
CA PHE A 145 -4.72 -9.05 -3.74
C PHE A 145 -6.13 -9.58 -3.43
N LYS A 146 -6.50 -9.68 -2.15
CA LYS A 146 -7.82 -10.16 -1.69
C LYS A 146 -8.09 -9.58 -0.29
N PRO A 147 -8.45 -8.28 -0.20
CA PRO A 147 -8.61 -7.59 1.08
C PRO A 147 -9.43 -8.35 2.11
N SER A 148 -10.51 -9.01 1.70
CA SER A 148 -11.42 -9.70 2.61
C SER A 148 -10.78 -10.84 3.42
N LEU A 149 -9.54 -11.23 3.14
CA LEU A 149 -8.81 -12.23 3.92
C LEU A 149 -8.42 -11.74 5.31
N ASP A 150 -8.40 -10.42 5.55
CA ASP A 150 -8.20 -9.88 6.90
C ASP A 150 -9.48 -9.95 7.76
N GLY A 151 -10.63 -10.23 7.14
CA GLY A 151 -11.93 -10.36 7.80
C GLY A 151 -12.79 -9.10 7.80
N ASP A 152 -12.22 -7.94 7.51
CA ASP A 152 -12.87 -6.63 7.68
C ASP A 152 -12.87 -5.78 6.39
N SER A 153 -11.82 -5.86 5.58
CA SER A 153 -11.65 -5.04 4.39
C SER A 153 -12.48 -5.53 3.20
N PRO A 154 -13.28 -4.68 2.54
CA PRO A 154 -14.00 -5.06 1.34
C PRO A 154 -13.09 -5.16 0.12
N ASP A 155 -13.28 -6.21 -0.70
CA ASP A 155 -12.61 -6.33 -2.01
C ASP A 155 -13.14 -5.34 -3.05
N CYS A 156 -14.41 -4.93 -2.89
CA CYS A 156 -15.19 -4.20 -3.89
C CYS A 156 -15.69 -2.89 -3.32
N TYR A 157 -15.65 -1.85 -4.16
CA TYR A 157 -16.24 -0.57 -3.82
C TYR A 157 -17.76 -0.70 -3.59
N SER A 158 -18.24 0.02 -2.59
CA SER A 158 -19.65 0.24 -2.33
C SER A 158 -19.88 1.68 -1.86
N SER A 159 -21.12 2.17 -1.92
CA SER A 159 -21.46 3.52 -1.44
C SER A 159 -21.23 3.73 0.06
N ASN A 160 -21.11 2.65 0.85
CA ASN A 160 -20.90 2.71 2.29
C ASN A 160 -19.41 2.68 2.68
N LEU A 161 -18.49 2.56 1.69
CA LEU A 161 -17.06 2.41 1.94
C LEU A 161 -16.48 3.53 2.81
N GLY A 162 -16.91 4.78 2.58
CA GLY A 162 -16.49 5.93 3.37
C GLY A 162 -16.99 5.96 4.83
N SER A 163 -17.80 5.00 5.26
CA SER A 163 -18.25 4.89 6.66
C SER A 163 -17.43 3.87 7.48
N LEU A 164 -16.56 3.10 6.82
CA LEU A 164 -15.70 2.11 7.49
C LEU A 164 -14.51 2.78 8.17
N ASN A 165 -13.77 2.00 8.96
CA ASN A 165 -12.43 2.41 9.36
C ASN A 165 -11.59 2.67 8.10
N VAL A 166 -10.71 3.67 8.15
CA VAL A 166 -9.82 4.00 7.03
C VAL A 166 -8.94 2.80 6.64
N HIS A 167 -8.52 1.99 7.61
CA HIS A 167 -7.72 0.78 7.37
C HIS A 167 -8.51 -0.26 6.56
N ASP A 168 -9.79 -0.47 6.87
CA ASP A 168 -10.65 -1.42 6.13
C ASP A 168 -10.98 -0.87 4.74
N SER A 169 -11.38 0.41 4.68
CA SER A 169 -11.76 1.07 3.43
C SER A 169 -10.60 1.20 2.43
N SER A 170 -9.35 1.01 2.88
CA SER A 170 -8.15 0.97 2.03
C SER A 170 -8.12 -0.24 1.08
N GLY A 171 -8.81 -1.33 1.46
CA GLY A 171 -8.82 -2.60 0.74
C GLY A 171 -9.11 -2.45 -0.75
N VAL A 172 -10.08 -1.60 -1.11
CA VAL A 172 -10.47 -1.39 -2.52
C VAL A 172 -9.33 -0.80 -3.36
N ALA A 173 -8.56 0.16 -2.83
CA ALA A 173 -7.44 0.76 -3.55
C ALA A 173 -6.20 -0.15 -3.55
N ASN A 174 -5.97 -0.89 -2.47
CA ASN A 174 -4.96 -1.96 -2.42
C ASN A 174 -5.22 -3.02 -3.51
N HIS A 175 -6.48 -3.43 -3.62
CA HIS A 175 -6.95 -4.40 -4.60
C HIS A 175 -6.85 -3.90 -6.04
N PHE A 176 -7.28 -2.66 -6.28
CA PHE A 176 -7.05 -1.99 -7.56
C PHE A 176 -5.57 -2.03 -7.95
N TYR A 177 -4.68 -1.67 -7.03
CA TYR A 177 -3.26 -1.58 -7.34
C TYR A 177 -2.65 -2.94 -7.67
N TYR A 178 -2.99 -3.98 -6.90
CA TYR A 178 -2.57 -5.35 -7.20
C TYR A 178 -3.00 -5.78 -8.60
N LEU A 179 -4.29 -5.62 -8.93
CA LEU A 179 -4.84 -6.00 -10.22
C LEU A 179 -4.23 -5.20 -11.38
N LEU A 180 -3.88 -3.93 -11.16
CA LEU A 180 -3.17 -3.12 -12.15
C LEU A 180 -1.74 -3.63 -12.38
N ALA A 181 -1.02 -3.93 -11.31
CA ALA A 181 0.39 -4.31 -11.36
C ALA A 181 0.58 -5.73 -11.88
N GLU A 182 -0.20 -6.70 -11.39
CA GLU A 182 0.00 -8.14 -11.59
C GLU A 182 -1.12 -8.81 -12.39
N GLY A 183 -2.28 -8.16 -12.54
CA GLY A 183 -3.48 -8.77 -13.10
C GLY A 183 -4.21 -9.67 -12.11
N ALA A 184 -5.21 -10.43 -12.58
CA ALA A 184 -5.97 -11.38 -11.75
C ALA A 184 -5.20 -12.70 -11.53
N VAL A 185 -3.95 -12.60 -11.07
CA VAL A 185 -3.07 -13.74 -10.78
C VAL A 185 -3.20 -14.08 -9.30
N VAL A 186 -3.36 -15.35 -8.94
CA VAL A 186 -3.36 -15.78 -7.53
C VAL A 186 -1.91 -15.93 -7.05
N PRO A 187 -1.51 -15.27 -5.94
CA PRO A 187 -0.17 -15.44 -5.39
C PRO A 187 0.13 -16.88 -4.97
N SER A 188 1.41 -17.25 -5.04
CA SER A 188 1.87 -18.54 -4.54
C SER A 188 1.51 -18.72 -3.06
N GLY A 189 1.06 -19.93 -2.68
CA GLY A 189 0.63 -20.23 -1.31
C GLY A 189 -0.84 -19.89 -1.00
N PHE A 190 -1.58 -19.28 -1.93
CA PHE A 190 -3.01 -18.93 -1.75
C PHE A 190 -3.97 -19.63 -2.72
N GLY A 191 -3.45 -20.36 -3.71
CA GLY A 191 -4.25 -20.99 -4.77
C GLY A 191 -4.99 -22.27 -4.35
N THR A 192 -5.52 -22.98 -5.35
CA THR A 192 -6.26 -24.23 -5.17
C THR A 192 -5.47 -25.27 -4.39
N GLY A 193 -6.12 -25.92 -3.43
CA GLY A 193 -5.49 -26.94 -2.56
C GLY A 193 -4.78 -26.38 -1.32
N THR A 194 -4.76 -25.06 -1.15
CA THR A 194 -4.35 -24.39 0.10
C THR A 194 -5.57 -24.13 1.00
N SER A 195 -5.37 -23.65 2.22
CA SER A 195 -6.45 -23.22 3.11
C SER A 195 -7.27 -22.04 2.56
N TYR A 196 -6.69 -21.24 1.66
CA TYR A 196 -7.33 -20.07 1.06
C TYR A 196 -8.13 -20.42 -0.20
N ASN A 197 -7.65 -21.39 -0.98
CA ASN A 197 -8.31 -21.92 -2.18
C ASN A 197 -8.76 -20.83 -3.18
N LEU A 198 -7.94 -19.79 -3.37
CA LEU A 198 -8.27 -18.68 -4.25
C LEU A 198 -8.17 -19.08 -5.73
N THR A 199 -8.95 -18.39 -6.55
CA THR A 199 -8.94 -18.48 -8.01
C THR A 199 -8.90 -17.09 -8.61
N PRO A 200 -8.42 -16.90 -9.86
CA PRO A 200 -8.47 -15.61 -10.55
C PRO A 200 -9.84 -14.94 -10.52
N ALA A 201 -10.92 -15.73 -10.67
CA ALA A 201 -12.29 -15.23 -10.61
C ALA A 201 -12.67 -14.69 -9.23
N GLY A 202 -12.10 -15.25 -8.16
CA GLY A 202 -12.28 -14.78 -6.78
C GLY A 202 -11.54 -13.48 -6.45
N LEU A 203 -10.63 -13.04 -7.31
CA LEU A 203 -9.87 -11.78 -7.16
C LEU A 203 -10.51 -10.59 -7.89
N VAL A 204 -11.71 -10.72 -8.47
CA VAL A 204 -12.33 -9.60 -9.18
C VAL A 204 -13.81 -9.47 -8.81
N CYS A 205 -14.29 -8.25 -8.71
CA CYS A 205 -15.70 -7.95 -8.44
C CYS A 205 -16.54 -7.95 -9.72
N SER A 206 -15.93 -7.56 -10.84
CA SER A 206 -16.61 -7.42 -12.14
C SER A 206 -16.85 -8.75 -12.87
N GLY A 207 -16.24 -9.85 -12.39
CA GLY A 207 -16.21 -11.15 -13.07
C GLY A 207 -15.21 -11.25 -14.24
N SER A 208 -14.65 -10.14 -14.74
CA SER A 208 -13.63 -10.17 -15.78
C SER A 208 -12.24 -10.38 -15.19
N THR A 209 -11.63 -11.53 -15.49
CA THR A 209 -10.25 -11.86 -15.07
C THR A 209 -9.19 -11.49 -16.13
N ALA A 210 -9.61 -11.08 -17.32
CA ALA A 210 -8.73 -10.72 -18.43
C ALA A 210 -8.17 -9.29 -18.27
N LEU A 211 -7.41 -9.06 -17.19
CA LEU A 211 -6.76 -7.78 -16.92
C LEU A 211 -5.34 -7.77 -17.50
N THR A 212 -5.03 -6.75 -18.29
CA THR A 212 -3.66 -6.52 -18.76
C THR A 212 -2.84 -5.91 -17.63
N ALA A 213 -1.97 -6.72 -17.03
CA ALA A 213 -0.99 -6.28 -16.04
C ALA A 213 0.04 -5.33 -16.70
N ILE A 214 0.32 -4.19 -16.05
CA ILE A 214 1.31 -3.22 -16.56
C ILE A 214 2.65 -3.28 -15.80
N GLY A 215 2.74 -4.14 -14.79
CA GLY A 215 3.90 -4.29 -13.94
C GLY A 215 4.03 -3.18 -12.90
N ARG A 216 4.67 -3.52 -11.77
CA ARG A 216 4.93 -2.65 -10.63
C ARG A 216 5.58 -1.31 -10.97
N ALA A 217 6.54 -1.32 -11.90
CA ALA A 217 7.28 -0.10 -12.27
C ALA A 217 6.39 0.95 -12.95
N ALA A 218 5.42 0.54 -13.78
CA ALA A 218 4.47 1.48 -14.38
C ALA A 218 3.35 1.85 -13.40
N ALA A 219 2.82 0.85 -12.67
CA ALA A 219 1.76 1.06 -11.68
C ALA A 219 2.17 2.07 -10.58
N SER A 220 3.35 1.90 -9.99
CA SER A 220 3.86 2.81 -8.94
C SER A 220 4.07 4.24 -9.44
N ARG A 221 4.57 4.43 -10.67
CA ARG A 221 4.72 5.76 -11.27
C ARG A 221 3.38 6.44 -11.52
N ILE A 222 2.37 5.68 -11.96
CA ILE A 222 1.01 6.20 -12.14
C ILE A 222 0.41 6.60 -10.80
N TRP A 223 0.49 5.74 -9.79
CA TRP A 223 -0.03 6.04 -8.45
C TRP A 223 0.66 7.26 -7.84
N TYR A 224 1.99 7.32 -7.87
CA TYR A 224 2.75 8.45 -7.34
C TYR A 224 2.45 9.76 -8.08
N ARG A 225 2.34 9.74 -9.42
CA ARG A 225 1.93 10.93 -10.17
C ARG A 225 0.49 11.34 -9.83
N ALA A 226 -0.44 10.39 -9.69
CA ALA A 226 -1.80 10.67 -9.27
C ALA A 226 -1.83 11.37 -7.90
N LEU A 227 -1.11 10.82 -6.92
CA LEU A 227 -0.97 11.39 -5.58
C LEU A 227 -0.40 12.82 -5.61
N THR A 228 0.68 13.03 -6.36
CA THR A 228 1.45 14.30 -6.27
C THR A 228 0.95 15.43 -7.17
N VAL A 229 0.17 15.12 -8.20
CA VAL A 229 -0.27 16.11 -9.20
C VAL A 229 -1.78 16.33 -9.17
N TYR A 230 -2.58 15.30 -8.89
CA TYR A 230 -4.03 15.33 -9.14
C TYR A 230 -4.90 15.11 -7.90
N MET A 231 -4.43 14.32 -6.94
CA MET A 231 -5.16 14.10 -5.70
C MET A 231 -5.08 15.33 -4.79
N THR A 232 -6.13 15.51 -4.00
CA THR A 232 -6.32 16.62 -3.05
C THR A 232 -6.84 16.07 -1.74
N SER A 233 -6.96 16.91 -0.71
CA SER A 233 -7.35 16.45 0.61
C SER A 233 -8.72 15.80 0.68
N SER A 234 -9.62 16.10 -0.26
CA SER A 234 -10.98 15.54 -0.35
C SER A 234 -11.16 14.52 -1.46
N THR A 235 -10.07 13.97 -2.02
CA THR A 235 -10.17 12.94 -3.06
C THR A 235 -10.91 11.71 -2.52
N ASN A 236 -11.97 11.31 -3.21
CA ASN A 236 -12.70 10.07 -3.00
C ASN A 236 -12.33 9.03 -4.08
N TYR A 237 -12.86 7.81 -4.03
CA TYR A 237 -12.48 6.73 -4.95
C TYR A 237 -12.76 7.04 -6.43
N ALA A 238 -13.92 7.66 -6.72
CA ALA A 238 -14.22 8.11 -8.08
C ALA A 238 -13.23 9.17 -8.58
N ALA A 239 -12.78 10.08 -7.70
CA ALA A 239 -11.74 11.06 -8.00
C ALA A 239 -10.35 10.42 -8.13
N ALA A 240 -10.03 9.40 -7.33
CA ALA A 240 -8.79 8.64 -7.45
C ALA A 240 -8.70 7.90 -8.80
N ARG A 241 -9.82 7.34 -9.28
CA ARG A 241 -9.92 6.81 -10.65
C ARG A 241 -9.57 7.85 -11.70
N ARG A 242 -10.19 9.04 -11.65
CA ARG A 242 -9.87 10.14 -12.58
C ARG A 242 -8.42 10.60 -12.47
N ALA A 243 -7.87 10.69 -11.25
CA ALA A 243 -6.50 11.09 -11.00
C ALA A 243 -5.49 10.11 -11.62
N THR A 244 -5.69 8.81 -11.43
CA THR A 244 -4.83 7.77 -12.02
C THR A 244 -4.95 7.69 -13.54
N LEU A 245 -6.13 7.91 -14.13
CA LEU A 245 -6.30 8.01 -15.58
C LEU A 245 -5.58 9.23 -16.18
N SER A 246 -5.64 10.37 -15.48
CA SER A 246 -4.91 11.58 -15.86
C SER A 246 -3.40 11.35 -15.76
N ALA A 247 -2.94 10.72 -14.67
CA ALA A 247 -1.54 10.33 -14.51
C ALA A 247 -1.05 9.35 -15.59
N ALA A 248 -1.86 8.35 -15.96
CA ALA A 248 -1.53 7.43 -17.05
C ALA A 248 -1.49 8.14 -18.41
N THR A 249 -2.38 9.11 -18.64
CA THR A 249 -2.38 9.94 -19.85
C THR A 249 -1.10 10.77 -19.95
N ASP A 250 -0.69 11.42 -18.87
CA ASP A 250 0.53 12.22 -18.84
C ASP A 250 1.80 11.40 -19.05
N LEU A 251 1.86 10.20 -18.47
CA LEU A 251 3.06 9.36 -18.52
C LEU A 251 3.16 8.54 -19.81
N TYR A 252 2.03 8.12 -20.39
CA TYR A 252 1.98 7.13 -21.46
C TYR A 252 1.04 7.48 -22.62
N GLY A 253 0.16 8.47 -22.46
CA GLY A 253 -0.86 8.86 -23.44
C GLY A 253 -2.24 8.21 -23.18
N SER A 254 -3.31 8.89 -23.59
CA SER A 254 -4.71 8.46 -23.33
C SER A 254 -5.15 7.23 -24.13
N THR A 255 -4.40 6.86 -25.17
CA THR A 255 -4.64 5.65 -25.98
C THR A 255 -3.66 4.51 -25.65
N SER A 256 -2.88 4.65 -24.57
CA SER A 256 -1.90 3.66 -24.15
C SER A 256 -2.54 2.41 -23.52
N THR A 257 -1.75 1.33 -23.46
CA THR A 257 -2.13 0.13 -22.71
C THR A 257 -2.27 0.44 -21.22
N GLN A 258 -1.44 1.32 -20.67
CA GLN A 258 -1.47 1.75 -19.28
C GLN A 258 -2.77 2.46 -18.93
N TYR A 259 -3.22 3.41 -19.76
CA TYR A 259 -4.49 4.08 -19.56
C TYR A 259 -5.67 3.10 -19.53
N ARG A 260 -5.72 2.17 -20.49
CA ARG A 260 -6.76 1.13 -20.53
C ARG A 260 -6.70 0.19 -19.33
N ALA A 261 -5.50 -0.20 -18.91
CA ALA A 261 -5.30 -1.07 -17.75
C ALA A 261 -5.75 -0.40 -16.45
N VAL A 262 -5.47 0.89 -16.25
CA VAL A 262 -5.98 1.67 -15.11
C VAL A 262 -7.50 1.67 -15.10
N ALA A 263 -8.14 1.95 -16.23
CA ALA A 263 -9.61 1.93 -16.33
C ALA A 263 -10.18 0.53 -15.99
N ALA A 264 -9.56 -0.53 -16.53
CA ALA A 264 -9.99 -1.90 -16.31
C ALA A 264 -9.81 -2.36 -14.86
N ALA A 265 -8.67 -2.07 -14.22
CA ALA A 265 -8.40 -2.44 -12.84
C ALA A 265 -9.35 -1.74 -11.85
N TRP A 266 -9.67 -0.45 -12.07
CA TRP A 266 -10.66 0.23 -11.23
C TRP A 266 -12.06 -0.37 -11.39
N SER A 267 -12.45 -0.71 -12.63
CA SER A 267 -13.72 -1.39 -12.88
C SER A 267 -13.74 -2.80 -12.27
N ALA A 268 -12.59 -3.48 -12.20
CA ALA A 268 -12.47 -4.78 -11.57
C ALA A 268 -12.75 -4.76 -10.06
N VAL A 269 -12.58 -3.61 -9.40
CA VAL A 269 -12.94 -3.36 -7.99
C VAL A 269 -14.23 -2.53 -7.83
N SER A 270 -15.04 -2.44 -8.89
CA SER A 270 -16.35 -1.74 -8.91
C SER A 270 -16.30 -0.21 -8.76
N VAL A 271 -15.18 0.43 -9.09
CA VAL A 271 -15.07 1.89 -9.20
C VAL A 271 -15.13 2.29 -10.68
N ASN A 272 -16.21 2.94 -11.10
CA ASN A 272 -16.47 3.27 -12.52
C ASN A 272 -16.48 4.77 -12.79
#